data_AF-A0A7J9A4T8-F1
#
_entry.id   AF-A0A7J9A4T8-F1
#
_cell.length_a   1.000
_cell.length_b   1.000
_cell.length_c   1.000
_cell.angle_alpha   90.00
_cell.angle_beta   90.00
_cell.angle_gamma   90.00
#
_symmetry.space_group_name_H-M   'P 1'
#
loop_
_entity.id
_entity.type
_entity.pdbx_description
1 polymer ?
#
loop_
_entity_poly.entity_id
_entity_poly.type
_entity_poly.pdbx_seq_one_letter_code
_entity_poly.pdbx_strand_id
1 'polypeptide(L)'
;MPYETYSGVNVRLRYVLKVTVSRNYGGSIVEYQDFMMEVGIEDCLHIEFEYNKSKYHLKDVIIGKIYFLLVRIKIKNMDLEIRRRESTGSGANTHVETETLAKYELMDGAPVRGESIPIRLFLSPYELTPTHRNINNKFSVKYYLNLVLVDEEDRRYFKQQEITIYRLQDS
;
A
#
# COMPACT_ATOMS: atom_id res chain seq x y z
N MET A 1 -6.23 -16.44 17.65
CA MET A 1 -5.95 -17.15 16.38
C MET A 1 -4.51 -16.83 15.96
N PRO A 2 -3.77 -17.73 15.28
CA PRO A 2 -2.38 -17.45 14.88
C PRO A 2 -2.27 -16.52 13.65
N TYR A 3 -3.31 -16.46 12.82
CA TYR A 3 -3.45 -15.53 11.70
C TYR A 3 -4.88 -14.97 11.68
N GLU A 4 -5.16 -14.01 10.80
CA GLU A 4 -6.52 -13.50 10.57
C GLU A 4 -7.24 -14.22 9.42
N THR A 5 -8.57 -14.15 9.43
CA THR A 5 -9.40 -14.55 8.29
C THR A 5 -9.17 -13.62 7.11
N TYR A 6 -8.81 -14.17 5.95
CA TYR A 6 -8.62 -13.45 4.69
C TYR A 6 -9.51 -14.05 3.59
N SER A 7 -10.07 -13.21 2.73
CA SER A 7 -10.87 -13.65 1.58
C SER A 7 -10.52 -12.77 0.39
N GLY A 8 -9.40 -13.09 -0.24
CA GLY A 8 -8.93 -12.46 -1.46
C GLY A 8 -9.43 -13.15 -2.72
N VAL A 9 -8.72 -12.90 -3.83
CA VAL A 9 -9.12 -13.35 -5.17
C VAL A 9 -8.74 -14.80 -5.41
N ASN A 10 -7.48 -15.18 -5.14
CA ASN A 10 -7.01 -16.56 -5.25
C ASN A 10 -6.98 -17.30 -3.90
N VAL A 11 -6.91 -16.59 -2.77
CA VAL A 11 -6.77 -17.22 -1.43
C VAL A 11 -7.86 -16.81 -0.45
N ARG A 12 -8.50 -17.83 0.14
CA ARG A 12 -9.43 -17.69 1.26
C ARG A 12 -8.95 -18.44 2.50
N LEU A 13 -8.25 -17.74 3.40
CA LEU A 13 -7.96 -18.23 4.75
C LEU A 13 -9.21 -18.08 5.61
N ARG A 14 -9.90 -19.20 5.88
CA ARG A 14 -11.08 -19.24 6.75
C ARG A 14 -10.86 -20.15 7.95
N TYR A 15 -11.14 -19.65 9.15
CA TYR A 15 -11.29 -20.49 10.33
C TYR A 15 -12.66 -21.18 10.29
N VAL A 16 -12.70 -22.46 10.66
CA VAL A 16 -13.91 -23.27 10.80
C VAL A 16 -13.81 -24.11 12.07
N LEU A 17 -14.93 -24.24 12.80
CA LEU A 17 -14.96 -24.99 14.05
C LEU A 17 -15.06 -26.49 13.76
N LYS A 18 -13.94 -27.21 13.85
CA LYS A 18 -13.87 -28.67 13.76
C LYS A 18 -13.50 -29.22 15.13
N VAL A 19 -14.42 -29.97 15.75
CA VAL A 19 -14.22 -30.54 17.09
C VAL A 19 -13.31 -31.78 17.00
N THR A 20 -12.17 -31.74 17.67
CA THR A 20 -11.23 -32.85 17.85
C THR A 20 -10.48 -32.62 19.17
N VAL A 21 -10.22 -33.67 19.96
CA VAL A 21 -9.79 -33.55 21.35
C VAL A 21 -8.34 -34.00 21.54
N SER A 22 -7.42 -33.07 21.82
CA SER A 22 -6.01 -33.32 22.23
C SER A 22 -5.35 -32.06 22.83
N ARG A 23 -4.06 -32.16 23.20
CA ARG A 23 -3.16 -31.13 23.80
C ARG A 23 -1.72 -31.42 23.31
N ASN A 24 -0.74 -30.51 23.25
CA ASN A 24 -0.60 -29.06 23.49
C ASN A 24 0.47 -28.53 22.46
N TYR A 25 1.16 -27.38 22.48
CA TYR A 25 1.37 -26.25 23.40
C TYR A 25 1.73 -24.97 22.56
N GLY A 26 2.54 -24.03 23.07
CA GLY A 26 3.12 -22.88 22.34
C GLY A 26 4.26 -22.20 23.13
N GLY A 27 5.02 -21.20 22.65
CA GLY A 27 4.98 -20.44 21.38
C GLY A 27 6.21 -19.51 21.23
N SER A 28 6.20 -18.51 20.33
CA SER A 28 7.31 -17.54 20.13
C SER A 28 6.83 -16.16 19.61
N ILE A 29 7.70 -15.12 19.63
CA ILE A 29 7.39 -13.67 19.47
C ILE A 29 8.43 -12.96 18.56
N VAL A 30 8.06 -11.92 17.79
CA VAL A 30 8.94 -11.09 16.92
C VAL A 30 8.46 -9.61 16.85
N GLU A 31 9.38 -8.64 16.73
CA GLU A 31 9.11 -7.18 16.57
C GLU A 31 9.42 -6.61 15.16
N TYR A 32 9.08 -5.34 14.88
CA TYR A 32 9.28 -4.66 13.58
C TYR A 32 9.66 -3.17 13.66
N GLN A 33 10.77 -2.78 12.99
CA GLN A 33 11.26 -1.40 12.83
C GLN A 33 10.59 -0.64 11.65
N ASP A 34 11.04 0.58 11.30
CA ASP A 34 10.40 1.51 10.34
C ASP A 34 11.36 2.17 9.33
N PHE A 35 10.81 2.65 8.20
CA PHE A 35 11.55 3.20 7.04
C PHE A 35 10.77 4.31 6.29
N MET A 36 11.49 5.17 5.56
CA MET A 36 10.99 6.27 4.70
C MET A 36 11.02 5.90 3.19
N MET A 37 10.52 6.79 2.31
CA MET A 37 10.72 6.73 0.85
C MET A 37 11.10 8.10 0.27
N GLU A 38 12.07 8.11 -0.64
CA GLU A 38 12.39 9.25 -1.53
C GLU A 38 12.09 8.92 -3.00
N VAL A 39 11.94 9.96 -3.84
CA VAL A 39 11.67 9.83 -5.28
C VAL A 39 12.37 10.94 -6.07
N GLY A 40 13.14 10.57 -7.09
CA GLY A 40 13.65 11.51 -8.08
C GLY A 40 13.82 10.83 -9.43
N ILE A 41 13.59 11.59 -10.51
CA ILE A 41 14.07 11.29 -11.86
C ILE A 41 15.06 12.40 -12.19
N GLU A 42 16.30 12.04 -12.54
CA GLU A 42 17.35 13.02 -12.83
C GLU A 42 16.93 14.02 -13.92
N ASP A 43 17.30 15.28 -13.69
CA ASP A 43 17.12 16.47 -14.54
C ASP A 43 15.72 16.79 -15.09
N CYS A 44 14.70 15.95 -14.97
CA CYS A 44 13.39 16.18 -15.58
C CYS A 44 12.25 16.41 -14.57
N LEU A 45 12.20 15.61 -13.51
CA LEU A 45 11.09 15.64 -12.54
C LEU A 45 11.55 15.17 -11.16
N HIS A 46 11.56 16.08 -10.20
CA HIS A 46 11.89 15.80 -8.80
C HIS A 46 10.70 16.18 -7.93
N ILE A 47 10.08 15.17 -7.31
CA ILE A 47 8.89 15.28 -6.49
C ILE A 47 9.11 14.50 -5.20
N GLU A 48 9.10 15.21 -4.07
CA GLU A 48 9.08 14.56 -2.76
C GLU A 48 7.62 14.29 -2.37
N PHE A 49 7.35 13.11 -1.81
CA PHE A 49 6.06 12.78 -1.20
C PHE A 49 6.30 12.42 0.27
N GLU A 50 6.16 13.42 1.13
CA GLU A 50 6.19 13.29 2.58
C GLU A 50 4.87 12.65 3.05
N TYR A 51 4.91 11.67 3.97
CA TYR A 51 3.72 11.11 4.61
C TYR A 51 4.04 10.66 6.04
N ASN A 52 3.04 10.74 6.92
CA ASN A 52 3.26 10.70 8.37
C ASN A 52 3.60 9.31 8.97
N LYS A 53 3.29 8.19 8.30
CA LYS A 53 3.56 6.83 8.81
C LYS A 53 3.91 5.83 7.71
N SER A 54 4.75 4.85 8.05
CA SER A 54 4.93 3.58 7.31
C SER A 54 3.79 2.55 7.57
N LYS A 55 3.16 2.68 8.76
CA LYS A 55 2.19 1.74 9.35
C LYS A 55 0.88 2.48 9.63
N TYR A 56 -0.24 2.02 9.06
CA TYR A 56 -1.57 2.62 9.21
C TYR A 56 -2.59 1.63 9.75
N HIS A 57 -3.49 2.09 10.62
CA HIS A 57 -4.67 1.33 10.98
C HIS A 57 -5.69 1.27 9.81
N LEU A 58 -6.51 0.21 9.72
CA LEU A 58 -7.62 0.09 8.77
C LEU A 58 -8.56 1.30 8.68
N LYS A 59 -8.72 2.06 9.77
CA LYS A 59 -9.56 3.28 9.84
C LYS A 59 -8.75 4.58 10.01
N ASP A 60 -7.44 4.52 9.78
CA ASP A 60 -6.53 5.68 9.92
C ASP A 60 -6.71 6.68 8.76
N VAL A 61 -5.96 7.77 8.82
CA VAL A 61 -5.87 8.76 7.74
C VAL A 61 -4.40 8.89 7.33
N ILE A 62 -4.13 8.61 6.07
CA ILE A 62 -2.84 8.91 5.45
C ILE A 62 -2.79 10.43 5.25
N ILE A 63 -1.94 11.08 6.05
CA ILE A 63 -1.69 12.52 5.94
C ILE A 63 -0.28 12.69 5.40
N GLY A 64 -0.16 13.46 4.33
CA GLY A 64 1.10 13.71 3.66
C GLY A 64 1.07 14.99 2.86
N LYS A 65 2.15 15.24 2.12
CA LYS A 65 2.33 16.44 1.33
C LYS A 65 3.29 16.15 0.19
N ILE A 66 2.89 16.53 -1.01
CA ILE A 66 3.76 16.49 -2.20
C ILE A 66 4.45 17.84 -2.34
N TYR A 67 5.75 17.85 -2.68
CA TYR A 67 6.52 19.05 -2.98
C TYR A 67 7.16 18.95 -4.37
N PHE A 68 7.04 20.01 -5.17
CA PHE A 68 7.56 20.06 -6.54
C PHE A 68 8.93 20.75 -6.59
N LEU A 69 10.00 20.01 -6.31
CA LEU A 69 11.37 20.54 -6.29
C LEU A 69 11.94 20.86 -7.68
N LEU A 70 11.56 20.07 -8.70
CA LEU A 70 11.89 20.33 -10.10
C LEU A 70 10.77 19.81 -11.01
N VAL A 71 10.26 20.66 -11.89
CA VAL A 71 9.28 20.30 -12.93
C VAL A 71 9.78 20.90 -14.25
N ARG A 72 10.30 20.07 -15.15
CA ARG A 72 10.63 20.45 -16.55
C ARG A 72 9.70 19.80 -17.57
N ILE A 73 8.98 18.74 -17.19
CA ILE A 73 7.93 18.10 -18.00
C ILE A 73 6.57 18.69 -17.59
N LYS A 74 5.72 19.04 -18.56
CA LYS A 74 4.34 19.46 -18.29
C LYS A 74 3.48 18.27 -17.86
N ILE A 75 3.05 18.26 -16.61
CA ILE A 75 2.09 17.27 -16.10
C ILE A 75 0.69 17.60 -16.64
N LYS A 76 -0.04 16.57 -17.05
CA LYS A 76 -1.44 16.59 -17.50
C LYS A 76 -2.36 16.26 -16.33
N ASN A 77 -2.08 15.18 -15.59
CA ASN A 77 -2.72 14.90 -14.31
C ASN A 77 -1.82 14.09 -13.37
N MET A 78 -2.22 14.04 -12.10
CA MET A 78 -1.57 13.26 -11.03
C MET A 78 -2.64 12.53 -10.21
N ASP A 79 -2.42 11.24 -9.97
CA ASP A 79 -3.30 10.40 -9.15
C ASP A 79 -2.51 9.68 -8.05
N LEU A 80 -3.08 9.54 -6.86
CA LEU A 80 -2.61 8.63 -5.82
C LEU A 80 -3.54 7.41 -5.73
N GLU A 81 -3.00 6.23 -5.99
CA GLU A 81 -3.72 4.97 -5.89
C GLU A 81 -3.30 4.16 -4.66
N ILE A 82 -4.25 3.49 -4.00
CA ILE A 82 -3.96 2.37 -3.09
C ILE A 82 -4.07 1.08 -3.89
N ARG A 83 -2.96 0.35 -4.04
CA ARG A 83 -2.94 -0.96 -4.69
C ARG A 83 -2.75 -2.08 -3.69
N ARG A 84 -3.65 -3.08 -3.71
CA ARG A 84 -3.44 -4.39 -3.07
C ARG A 84 -2.65 -5.27 -4.03
N ARG A 85 -1.62 -5.95 -3.54
CA ARG A 85 -0.92 -7.02 -4.24
C ARG A 85 -1.08 -8.32 -3.47
N GLU A 86 -1.84 -9.24 -4.04
CA GLU A 86 -1.92 -10.62 -3.56
C GLU A 86 -0.83 -11.44 -4.27
N SER A 87 -0.14 -12.30 -3.55
CA SER A 87 0.88 -13.18 -4.10
C SER A 87 0.71 -14.57 -3.50
N THR A 88 0.45 -15.56 -4.34
CA THR A 88 -0.13 -16.85 -3.97
C THR A 88 0.64 -17.99 -4.61
N GLY A 89 0.94 -19.02 -3.82
CA GLY A 89 1.76 -20.15 -4.23
C GLY A 89 3.13 -20.18 -3.52
N SER A 90 4.01 -21.05 -4.02
CA SER A 90 5.33 -21.27 -3.43
C SER A 90 6.34 -21.61 -4.53
N GLY A 91 7.52 -20.99 -4.50
CA GLY A 91 8.59 -21.24 -5.49
C GLY A 91 8.17 -20.81 -6.90
N ALA A 92 8.43 -21.68 -7.90
CA ALA A 92 8.17 -21.38 -9.32
C ALA A 92 6.69 -21.11 -9.65
N ASN A 93 5.75 -21.67 -8.88
CA ASN A 93 4.31 -21.54 -9.11
C ASN A 93 3.71 -20.37 -8.32
N THR A 94 4.40 -19.22 -8.28
CA THR A 94 3.93 -18.02 -7.58
C THR A 94 3.13 -17.12 -8.52
N HIS A 95 1.81 -17.09 -8.34
CA HIS A 95 0.91 -16.17 -9.01
C HIS A 95 0.88 -14.84 -8.26
N VAL A 96 0.88 -13.72 -8.99
CA VAL A 96 0.82 -12.38 -8.41
C VAL A 96 -0.28 -11.59 -9.09
N GLU A 97 -1.23 -11.11 -8.30
CA GLU A 97 -2.31 -10.22 -8.75
C GLU A 97 -2.11 -8.85 -8.10
N THR A 98 -2.52 -7.80 -8.80
CA THR A 98 -2.48 -6.43 -8.28
C THR A 98 -3.74 -5.69 -8.69
N GLU A 99 -4.37 -5.06 -7.72
CA GLU A 99 -5.72 -4.49 -7.78
C GLU A 99 -5.70 -3.09 -7.18
N THR A 100 -6.27 -2.11 -7.88
CA THR A 100 -6.41 -0.74 -7.36
C THR A 100 -7.70 -0.64 -6.55
N LEU A 101 -7.58 -0.54 -5.23
CA LEU A 101 -8.71 -0.45 -4.29
C LEU A 101 -9.20 0.99 -4.08
N ALA A 102 -8.33 1.97 -4.31
CA ALA A 102 -8.65 3.39 -4.24
C ALA A 102 -7.92 4.13 -5.35
N LYS A 103 -8.61 5.08 -5.99
CA LYS A 103 -8.02 6.14 -6.80
C LYS A 103 -8.38 7.47 -6.12
N TYR A 104 -7.39 8.33 -5.93
CA TYR A 104 -7.56 9.69 -5.42
C TYR A 104 -6.87 10.66 -6.37
N GLU A 105 -7.65 11.46 -7.07
CA GLU A 105 -7.15 12.40 -8.09
C GLU A 105 -6.56 13.62 -7.37
N LEU A 106 -5.27 13.86 -7.56
CA LEU A 106 -4.49 14.86 -6.80
C LEU A 106 -4.43 16.21 -7.51
N MET A 107 -4.29 16.19 -8.83
CA MET A 107 -4.12 17.39 -9.64
C MET A 107 -4.55 17.15 -11.09
N ASP A 108 -5.18 18.18 -11.67
CA ASP A 108 -5.34 18.37 -13.10
C ASP A 108 -4.49 19.59 -13.52
N GLY A 109 -3.76 19.49 -14.64
CA GLY A 109 -2.80 20.49 -15.10
C GLY A 109 -1.38 20.40 -14.52
N ALA A 110 -0.55 21.38 -14.88
CA ALA A 110 0.89 21.39 -14.61
C ALA A 110 1.26 22.26 -13.38
N PRO A 111 1.88 21.69 -12.32
CA PRO A 111 2.34 22.44 -11.15
C PRO A 111 3.62 23.22 -11.44
N VAL A 112 3.81 24.33 -10.73
CA VAL A 112 5.05 25.12 -10.78
C VAL A 112 6.01 24.76 -9.65
N ARG A 113 7.30 24.99 -9.91
CA ARG A 113 8.39 24.68 -8.97
C ARG A 113 8.19 25.42 -7.64
N GLY A 114 8.23 24.68 -6.53
CA GLY A 114 8.03 25.21 -5.17
C GLY A 114 6.59 25.13 -4.67
N GLU A 115 5.63 24.72 -5.50
CA GLU A 115 4.29 24.38 -5.01
C GLU A 115 4.31 23.10 -4.15
N SER A 116 3.27 22.97 -3.31
CA SER A 116 3.06 21.77 -2.52
C SER A 116 1.59 21.45 -2.32
N ILE A 117 1.20 20.19 -2.54
CA ILE A 117 -0.19 19.72 -2.43
C ILE A 117 -0.33 18.91 -1.13
N PRO A 118 -1.17 19.34 -0.17
CA PRO A 118 -1.47 18.56 1.03
C PRO A 118 -2.40 17.39 0.69
N ILE A 119 -2.11 16.21 1.25
CA ILE A 119 -2.85 14.97 1.01
C ILE A 119 -3.47 14.47 2.30
N ARG A 120 -4.76 14.10 2.24
CA ARG A 120 -5.52 13.54 3.37
C ARG A 120 -6.44 12.42 2.89
N LEU A 121 -5.88 11.22 2.75
CA LEU A 121 -6.58 10.03 2.27
C LEU A 121 -7.09 9.20 3.46
N PHE A 122 -8.41 9.17 3.66
CA PHE A 122 -9.05 8.38 4.71
C PHE A 122 -9.10 6.90 4.30
N LEU A 123 -8.70 5.99 5.18
CA LEU A 123 -8.70 4.55 4.89
C LEU A 123 -10.04 3.85 5.19
N SER A 124 -10.85 4.43 6.08
CA SER A 124 -12.11 3.84 6.54
C SER A 124 -13.21 3.57 5.50
N PRO A 125 -13.31 4.21 4.31
CA PRO A 125 -14.33 3.87 3.32
C PRO A 125 -13.91 2.72 2.38
N TYR A 126 -12.66 2.25 2.43
CA TYR A 126 -12.14 1.20 1.55
C TYR A 126 -12.12 -0.16 2.26
N GLU A 127 -12.46 -1.24 1.54
CA GLU A 127 -12.46 -2.62 2.08
C GLU A 127 -11.05 -3.20 2.21
N LEU A 128 -10.28 -2.62 3.12
CA LEU A 128 -8.90 -2.99 3.42
C LEU A 128 -8.85 -4.18 4.37
N THR A 129 -7.79 -4.98 4.23
CA THR A 129 -7.41 -6.04 5.18
C THR A 129 -6.00 -5.75 5.69
N PRO A 130 -5.57 -6.26 6.86
CA PRO A 130 -4.19 -6.09 7.30
C PRO A 130 -3.17 -6.71 6.34
N THR A 131 -1.97 -6.15 6.30
CA THR A 131 -0.84 -6.68 5.53
C THR A 131 -0.49 -8.08 6.03
N HIS A 132 -0.51 -9.05 5.13
CA HIS A 132 -0.21 -10.45 5.43
C HIS A 132 1.16 -10.81 4.82
N ARG A 133 2.17 -11.05 5.66
CA ARG A 133 3.53 -11.39 5.22
C ARG A 133 3.76 -12.90 5.32
N ASN A 134 3.90 -13.55 4.17
CA ASN A 134 4.28 -14.96 4.00
C ASN A 134 3.52 -15.96 4.90
N ILE A 135 2.19 -15.91 4.87
CA ILE A 135 1.34 -16.74 5.72
C ILE A 135 1.49 -18.21 5.34
N ASN A 136 2.11 -18.98 6.23
CA ASN A 136 2.36 -20.42 6.09
C ASN A 136 3.01 -20.82 4.76
N ASN A 137 3.94 -19.99 4.23
CA ASN A 137 4.59 -20.16 2.93
C ASN A 137 3.65 -20.27 1.72
N LYS A 138 2.37 -19.87 1.85
CA LYS A 138 1.33 -20.04 0.81
C LYS A 138 0.86 -18.75 0.16
N PHE A 139 0.85 -17.63 0.89
CA PHE A 139 0.46 -16.34 0.32
C PHE A 139 1.00 -15.14 1.09
N SER A 140 0.98 -13.99 0.42
CA SER A 140 1.18 -12.66 1.01
C SER A 140 0.16 -11.68 0.45
N VAL A 141 -0.24 -10.70 1.27
CA VAL A 141 -1.10 -9.57 0.88
C VAL A 141 -0.35 -8.31 1.28
N LYS A 142 0.08 -7.53 0.30
CA LYS A 142 0.81 -6.27 0.48
C LYS A 142 -0.01 -5.10 -0.03
N TYR A 143 0.23 -3.92 0.56
CA TYR A 143 -0.41 -2.68 0.17
C TYR A 143 0.65 -1.69 -0.31
N TYR A 144 0.33 -0.99 -1.38
CA TYR A 144 1.22 -0.02 -2.00
C TYR A 144 0.49 1.31 -2.20
N LEU A 145 1.13 2.41 -1.78
CA LEU A 145 0.82 3.73 -2.32
C LEU A 145 1.49 3.82 -3.68
N ASN A 146 0.70 4.07 -4.72
CA ASN A 146 1.16 4.16 -6.10
C ASN A 146 0.83 5.56 -6.62
N LEU A 147 1.83 6.44 -6.65
CA LEU A 147 1.74 7.74 -7.29
C LEU A 147 1.84 7.54 -8.81
N VAL A 148 0.85 8.04 -9.53
CA VAL A 148 0.78 8.07 -11.00
C VAL A 148 0.90 9.52 -11.45
N LEU A 149 1.72 9.77 -12.45
CA LEU A 149 1.67 11.00 -13.23
C LEU A 149 1.45 10.67 -14.71
N VAL A 150 0.72 11.53 -15.41
CA VAL A 150 0.63 11.52 -16.87
C VAL A 150 1.03 12.91 -17.37
N ASP A 151 1.76 13.01 -18.48
CA ASP A 151 2.16 14.27 -19.12
C ASP A 151 1.32 14.61 -20.37
N GLU A 152 1.57 15.77 -20.98
CA GLU A 152 0.91 16.18 -22.24
C GLU A 152 1.17 15.22 -23.43
N GLU A 153 2.20 14.36 -23.35
CA GLU A 153 2.54 13.35 -24.36
C GLU A 153 1.92 11.97 -24.03
N ASP A 154 1.02 11.91 -23.05
CA ASP A 154 0.40 10.70 -22.50
C ASP A 154 1.40 9.64 -21.97
N ARG A 155 2.65 10.04 -21.70
CA ARG A 155 3.63 9.20 -21.01
C ARG A 155 3.25 9.08 -19.54
N ARG A 156 3.33 7.86 -19.01
CA ARG A 156 2.89 7.53 -17.64
C ARG A 156 4.09 7.21 -16.75
N TYR A 157 4.27 7.98 -15.69
CA TYR A 157 5.30 7.77 -14.67
C TYR A 157 4.66 7.20 -13.40
N PHE A 158 5.38 6.28 -12.73
CA PHE A 158 4.87 5.55 -11.57
C PHE A 158 5.93 5.49 -10.48
N LYS A 159 5.53 5.70 -9.22
CA LYS A 159 6.32 5.30 -8.05
C LYS A 159 5.44 4.56 -7.05
N GLN A 160 5.93 3.42 -6.57
CA GLN A 160 5.24 2.57 -5.60
C GLN A 160 6.04 2.50 -4.30
N GLN A 161 5.33 2.58 -3.17
CA GLN A 161 5.86 2.38 -1.83
C GLN A 161 5.05 1.36 -1.06
N GLU A 162 5.70 0.38 -0.41
CA GLU A 162 4.98 -0.55 0.48
C GLU A 162 4.54 0.20 1.75
N ILE A 163 3.23 0.15 2.04
CA ILE A 163 2.66 0.56 3.31
C ILE A 163 2.19 -0.67 4.08
N THR A 164 2.33 -0.64 5.41
CA THR A 164 1.84 -1.71 6.28
C THR A 164 0.49 -1.32 6.85
N ILE A 165 -0.55 -2.11 6.58
CA ILE A 165 -1.88 -1.93 7.14
C ILE A 165 -2.06 -2.90 8.30
N TYR A 166 -2.59 -2.44 9.43
CA TYR A 166 -2.87 -3.28 10.60
C TYR A 166 -4.29 -3.04 11.14
N ARG A 167 -4.80 -4.00 11.91
CA ARG A 167 -6.02 -3.86 12.72
C ARG A 167 -5.60 -3.55 14.16
N LEU A 168 -6.23 -2.57 14.79
CA LEU A 168 -6.08 -2.34 16.23
C LEU A 168 -6.72 -3.51 16.98
N GLN A 169 -6.09 -3.96 18.05
CA GLN A 169 -6.78 -4.77 19.05
C GLN A 169 -7.59 -3.79 19.90
N ASP A 170 -8.91 -3.95 19.93
CA ASP A 170 -9.77 -3.22 20.85
C ASP A 170 -9.41 -3.63 22.29
N SER A 171 -9.28 -2.65 23.18
CA SER A 171 -8.79 -2.79 24.57
C SER A 171 -9.92 -2.90 25.59
#